data_AF-A0A7Y7BBE7-F1
#
_entry.id   AF-A0A7Y7BBE7-F1
#
_cell.length_a   1.000
_cell.length_b   1.000
_cell.length_c   1.000
_cell.angle_alpha   90.00
_cell.angle_beta   90.00
_cell.angle_gamma   90.00
#
_symmetry.space_group_name_H-M   'P 1'
#
loop_
_entity.id
_entity.type
_entity.pdbx_description
1 polymer ?
#
loop_
_entity_poly.entity_id
_entity_poly.type
_entity_poly.pdbx_seq_one_letter_code
_entity_poly.pdbx_strand_id
1 'polypeptide(L)'
;MRARRAMTVSAGSAALLGVLAGCGIEPTDVVEVGLPATGVKRPGTRVEDAILYFASQPGGVLPLHRPAGGEVTAEEAVQLLMKGPNDAERMRGLYSELPRDVRVVAIATEQGKVRIRLSGDAGRLSPVARQQVVCTAVHNAVPGDLPPEEVTVDLSGTSGKPMPDQTCRVKDIFTPPVSTPTP
;
A
#
# COMPACT_ATOMS: atom_id res chain seq x y z
N MET A 1 -70.25 -39.55 41.03
CA MET A 1 -71.53 -38.84 41.21
C MET A 1 -71.38 -37.42 40.68
N ARG A 2 -72.44 -36.92 40.00
CA ARG A 2 -72.68 -35.54 39.53
C ARG A 2 -71.84 -35.08 38.33
N ALA A 3 -72.35 -34.30 37.38
CA ALA A 3 -73.68 -34.09 36.83
C ALA A 3 -73.48 -33.26 35.54
N ARG A 4 -74.39 -33.42 34.60
CA ARG A 4 -74.42 -32.85 33.24
C ARG A 4 -74.58 -31.33 33.21
N ARG A 5 -74.17 -30.70 32.10
CA ARG A 5 -74.92 -29.67 31.32
C ARG A 5 -74.08 -29.36 30.05
N ALA A 6 -74.45 -29.83 28.86
CA ALA A 6 -75.57 -29.43 27.98
C ALA A 6 -75.40 -28.04 27.34
N MET A 7 -74.73 -28.04 26.18
CA MET A 7 -75.20 -27.55 24.87
C MET A 7 -75.88 -26.17 24.78
N THR A 8 -75.24 -25.25 24.06
CA THR A 8 -75.94 -24.28 23.19
C THR A 8 -75.21 -24.15 21.86
N VAL A 9 -76.03 -24.28 20.82
CA VAL A 9 -75.77 -24.25 19.39
C VAL A 9 -75.72 -22.81 18.89
N SER A 10 -74.83 -22.50 17.94
CA SER A 10 -75.14 -21.51 16.90
C SER A 10 -74.26 -21.77 15.68
N ALA A 11 -74.93 -22.22 14.62
CA ALA A 11 -74.43 -22.39 13.27
C ALA A 11 -73.86 -21.08 12.71
N GLY A 12 -72.82 -21.21 11.88
CA GLY A 12 -72.25 -20.07 11.17
C GLY A 12 -71.15 -20.52 10.23
N SER A 13 -71.55 -21.00 9.06
CA SER A 13 -70.69 -21.26 7.91
C SER A 13 -69.79 -20.06 7.60
N ALA A 14 -68.48 -20.26 7.57
CA ALA A 14 -67.57 -19.45 6.78
C ALA A 14 -66.31 -20.27 6.47
N ALA A 15 -66.29 -20.86 5.28
CA ALA A 15 -65.08 -21.41 4.69
C ALA A 15 -64.05 -20.28 4.55
N LEU A 16 -63.00 -20.30 5.38
CA LEU A 16 -61.81 -19.47 5.23
C LEU A 16 -60.71 -20.32 4.61
N LEU A 17 -60.87 -20.57 3.31
CA LEU A 17 -59.82 -21.01 2.40
C LEU A 17 -59.38 -19.77 1.60
N GLY A 18 -58.12 -19.38 1.73
CA GLY A 18 -57.48 -18.28 1.01
C GLY A 18 -56.95 -17.20 1.96
N VAL A 19 -55.74 -16.67 1.82
CA VAL A 19 -54.78 -16.70 0.72
C VAL A 19 -53.40 -16.50 1.38
N LEU A 20 -52.48 -17.45 1.26
CA LEU A 20 -51.07 -17.15 1.44
C LEU A 20 -50.63 -16.34 0.22
N ALA A 21 -50.80 -15.02 0.27
CA ALA A 21 -50.21 -14.11 -0.70
C ALA A 21 -48.71 -14.01 -0.42
N GLY A 22 -47.97 -15.07 -0.72
CA GLY A 22 -46.56 -14.94 -1.03
C GLY A 22 -46.47 -14.38 -2.44
N CYS A 23 -45.92 -13.18 -2.61
CA CYS A 23 -45.52 -12.71 -3.93
C CYS A 23 -44.51 -13.73 -4.47
N GLY A 24 -44.91 -14.49 -5.50
CA GLY A 24 -44.02 -15.36 -6.25
C GLY A 24 -42.95 -14.49 -6.91
N ILE A 25 -41.82 -14.32 -6.23
CA ILE A 25 -40.59 -13.89 -6.87
C ILE A 25 -40.02 -15.16 -7.47
N GLU A 26 -40.24 -15.37 -8.77
CA GLU A 26 -39.46 -16.33 -9.55
C GLU A 26 -37.98 -16.03 -9.27
N PRO A 27 -37.14 -17.03 -8.96
CA PRO A 27 -35.71 -16.82 -8.83
C PRO A 27 -35.24 -16.18 -10.13
N THR A 28 -34.90 -14.90 -10.08
CA THR A 28 -34.26 -14.26 -11.21
C THR A 28 -32.92 -14.96 -11.36
N ASP A 29 -32.71 -15.59 -12.52
CA ASP A 29 -31.45 -16.22 -12.85
C ASP A 29 -30.31 -15.23 -12.58
N VAL A 30 -29.22 -15.76 -12.04
CA VAL A 30 -28.03 -14.96 -11.77
C VAL A 30 -27.46 -14.59 -13.13
N VAL A 31 -27.74 -13.37 -13.61
CA VAL A 31 -27.02 -12.85 -14.76
C VAL A 31 -25.63 -12.52 -14.26
N GLU A 32 -24.65 -13.32 -14.67
CA GLU A 32 -23.24 -13.07 -14.37
C GLU A 32 -22.79 -11.85 -15.20
N VAL A 33 -23.17 -10.66 -14.75
CA VAL A 33 -22.80 -9.40 -15.40
C VAL A 33 -21.41 -9.02 -14.91
N GLY A 34 -20.41 -9.40 -15.70
CA GLY A 34 -19.04 -8.95 -15.56
C GLY A 34 -18.08 -10.03 -15.11
N LEU A 35 -16.82 -9.83 -15.48
CA LEU A 35 -15.72 -10.64 -14.97
C LEU A 35 -15.66 -10.51 -13.44
N PRO A 36 -15.29 -11.57 -12.72
CA PRO A 36 -15.10 -11.50 -11.28
C PRO A 36 -14.13 -10.37 -10.93
N ALA A 37 -14.36 -9.71 -9.79
CA ALA A 37 -13.41 -8.72 -9.26
C ALA A 37 -12.07 -9.40 -8.98
N THR A 38 -11.12 -9.27 -9.92
CA THR A 38 -9.78 -9.89 -9.82
C THR A 38 -8.89 -9.22 -8.76
N GLY A 39 -9.39 -8.20 -8.07
CA GLY A 39 -8.64 -7.41 -7.09
C GLY A 39 -8.61 -7.99 -5.67
N VAL A 40 -9.46 -8.95 -5.33
CA VAL A 40 -9.49 -9.52 -3.97
C VAL A 40 -8.50 -10.68 -3.90
N LYS A 41 -7.36 -10.46 -3.21
CA LYS A 41 -6.33 -11.48 -3.00
C LYS A 41 -6.96 -12.71 -2.30
N ARG A 42 -6.66 -13.92 -2.77
CA ARG A 42 -7.15 -15.16 -2.17
C ARG A 42 -6.56 -15.30 -0.75
N PRO A 43 -7.37 -15.56 0.28
CA PRO A 43 -6.86 -15.76 1.64
C PRO A 43 -5.74 -16.83 1.63
N GLY A 44 -4.58 -16.49 2.20
CA GLY A 44 -3.42 -17.38 2.28
C GLY A 44 -2.40 -17.29 1.13
N THR A 45 -2.67 -16.54 0.05
CA THR A 45 -1.65 -16.24 -0.96
C THR A 45 -0.88 -15.00 -0.54
N ARG A 46 0.35 -15.16 -0.04
CA ARG A 46 1.23 -14.03 0.26
C ARG A 46 1.81 -13.52 -1.05
N VAL A 47 1.20 -12.47 -1.59
CA VAL A 47 1.84 -11.66 -2.64
C VAL A 47 2.80 -10.76 -1.89
N GLU A 48 4.09 -11.10 -1.95
CA GLU A 48 5.15 -10.21 -1.48
C GLU A 48 5.12 -8.99 -2.42
N ASP A 49 4.95 -7.80 -1.85
CA ASP A 49 4.87 -6.55 -2.62
C ASP A 49 6.19 -5.79 -2.44
N ALA A 50 6.77 -5.28 -3.53
CA ALA A 50 7.85 -4.29 -3.43
C ALA A 50 7.28 -3.00 -2.83
N ILE A 51 7.92 -2.45 -1.80
CA ILE A 51 7.50 -1.18 -1.18
C ILE A 51 8.37 -0.05 -1.72
N LEU A 52 7.81 0.77 -2.61
CA LEU A 52 8.52 1.91 -3.20
C LEU A 52 8.01 3.23 -2.61
N TYR A 53 8.92 4.17 -2.37
CA TYR A 53 8.57 5.50 -1.88
C TYR A 53 8.69 6.53 -3.00
N PHE A 54 7.55 7.06 -3.44
CA PHE A 54 7.48 8.11 -4.46
C PHE A 54 7.12 9.46 -3.86
N ALA A 55 7.57 10.53 -4.51
CA ALA A 55 7.21 11.88 -4.10
C ALA A 55 5.73 12.16 -4.39
N SER A 56 5.11 12.98 -3.54
CA SER A 56 3.71 13.43 -3.69
C SER A 56 3.56 14.88 -3.23
N GLN A 57 2.60 15.59 -3.82
CA GLN A 57 2.24 16.94 -3.39
C GLN A 57 1.44 16.91 -2.07
N PRO A 58 1.54 17.95 -1.20
CA PRO A 58 2.30 19.20 -1.36
C PRO A 58 3.81 19.10 -1.04
N GLY A 59 4.29 17.90 -0.78
CA GLY A 59 5.65 17.58 -0.36
C GLY A 59 5.57 16.28 0.45
N GLY A 60 6.57 15.41 0.32
CA GLY A 60 6.46 14.10 0.95
C GLY A 60 7.05 12.97 0.15
N VAL A 61 7.19 11.84 0.82
CA VAL A 61 7.21 10.53 0.17
C VAL A 61 6.00 9.72 0.63
N LEU A 62 5.39 9.00 -0.30
CA LEU A 62 4.29 8.08 -0.03
C LEU A 62 4.72 6.65 -0.36
N PRO A 63 4.41 5.68 0.52
CA PRO A 63 4.63 4.27 0.21
C PRO A 63 3.67 3.81 -0.87
N LEU A 64 4.18 2.97 -1.76
CA LEU A 64 3.45 2.32 -2.83
C LEU A 64 3.86 0.85 -2.92
N HIS A 65 2.87 -0.03 -2.87
CA HIS A 65 3.05 -1.46 -3.05
C HIS A 65 2.96 -1.83 -4.54
N ARG A 66 4.00 -2.47 -5.08
CA ARG A 66 3.97 -3.10 -6.40
C ARG A 66 3.97 -4.62 -6.22
N PRO A 67 2.99 -5.34 -6.78
CA PRO A 67 2.98 -6.80 -6.74
C PRO A 67 4.29 -7.38 -7.25
N ALA A 68 4.90 -8.28 -6.46
CA ALA A 68 6.06 -9.05 -6.86
C ALA A 68 5.76 -10.55 -6.74
N GLY A 69 6.58 -11.37 -7.42
CA GLY A 69 6.45 -12.83 -7.42
C GLY A 69 7.11 -13.51 -6.21
N GLY A 70 7.68 -12.73 -5.30
CA GLY A 70 8.47 -13.18 -4.16
C GLY A 70 9.05 -12.00 -3.39
N GLU A 71 9.78 -12.30 -2.32
CA GLU A 71 10.43 -11.28 -1.49
C GLU A 71 11.33 -10.39 -2.35
N VAL A 72 11.22 -9.07 -2.15
CA VAL A 72 11.97 -8.09 -2.93
C VAL A 72 13.08 -7.54 -2.06
N THR A 73 14.32 -7.64 -2.54
CA THR A 73 15.49 -7.11 -1.85
C THR A 73 15.54 -5.58 -1.90
N ALA A 74 16.24 -4.96 -0.96
CA ALA A 74 16.53 -3.53 -0.97
C ALA A 74 17.19 -3.09 -2.30
N GLU A 75 18.06 -3.93 -2.87
CA GLU A 75 18.68 -3.65 -4.17
C GLU A 75 17.65 -3.62 -5.30
N GLU A 76 16.82 -4.66 -5.43
CA GLU A 76 15.79 -4.72 -6.47
C GLU A 76 14.77 -3.58 -6.33
N ALA A 77 14.36 -3.28 -5.11
CA ALA A 77 13.42 -2.19 -4.84
C ALA A 77 13.99 -0.82 -5.24
N VAL A 78 15.25 -0.53 -4.90
CA VAL A 78 15.89 0.71 -5.31
C VAL A 78 16.06 0.77 -6.84
N GLN A 79 16.37 -0.35 -7.50
CA GLN A 79 16.40 -0.39 -8.96
C GLN A 79 15.02 -0.13 -9.58
N LEU A 80 13.94 -0.65 -8.98
CA LEU A 80 12.56 -0.37 -9.39
C LEU A 80 12.17 1.09 -9.16
N LEU A 81 12.63 1.71 -8.08
CA LEU A 81 12.45 3.14 -7.81
C LEU A 81 13.12 4.01 -8.88
N MET A 82 14.34 3.65 -9.30
CA MET A 82 15.08 4.39 -10.34
C MET A 82 14.39 4.39 -11.71
N LYS A 83 13.53 3.39 -11.99
CA LYS A 83 12.66 3.38 -13.18
C LYS A 83 11.53 4.42 -13.10
N GLY A 84 11.26 4.95 -11.92
CA GLY A 84 10.21 5.93 -11.67
C GLY A 84 8.81 5.32 -11.56
N PRO A 85 7.80 6.17 -11.34
CA PRO A 85 6.42 5.74 -11.28
C PRO A 85 5.89 5.35 -12.67
N ASN A 86 5.00 4.34 -12.72
CA ASN A 86 4.27 3.98 -13.93
C ASN A 86 3.12 4.96 -14.20
N ASP A 87 2.41 4.78 -15.32
CA ASP A 87 1.37 5.72 -15.76
C ASP A 87 0.20 5.81 -14.76
N ALA A 88 -0.23 4.67 -14.20
CA ALA A 88 -1.30 4.63 -13.20
C ALA A 88 -0.90 5.34 -11.89
N GLU A 89 0.34 5.17 -11.46
CA GLU A 89 0.89 5.85 -10.28
C GLU A 89 1.03 7.36 -10.52
N ARG A 90 1.45 7.77 -11.72
CA ARG A 90 1.51 9.19 -12.12
C ARG A 90 0.13 9.83 -12.16
N MET A 91 -0.89 9.12 -12.66
CA MET A 91 -2.28 9.59 -12.61
C MET A 91 -2.79 9.79 -11.18
N ARG A 92 -2.22 9.08 -10.20
CA ARG A 92 -2.50 9.27 -8.76
C ARG A 92 -1.71 10.41 -8.12
N GLY A 93 -0.94 11.17 -8.91
CA GLY A 93 -0.14 12.30 -8.44
C GLY A 93 1.24 11.93 -7.88
N LEU A 94 1.66 10.66 -8.01
CA LEU A 94 3.00 10.23 -7.60
C LEU A 94 4.03 10.60 -8.67
N TYR A 95 5.17 11.13 -8.23
CA TYR A 95 6.27 11.50 -9.11
C TYR A 95 7.62 11.09 -8.51
N SER A 96 8.69 11.21 -9.29
CA SER A 96 10.06 11.02 -8.81
C SER A 96 10.77 12.37 -8.75
N GLU A 97 11.35 12.70 -7.60
CA GLU A 97 12.30 13.82 -7.47
C GLU A 97 13.75 13.44 -7.80
N LEU A 98 14.00 12.17 -8.11
CA LEU A 98 15.33 11.74 -8.51
C LEU A 98 15.71 12.40 -9.84
N PRO A 99 16.90 13.05 -9.92
CA PRO A 99 17.39 13.60 -11.17
C PRO A 99 17.51 12.53 -12.25
N ARG A 100 17.13 12.87 -13.50
CA ARG A 100 17.07 11.92 -14.63
C ARG A 100 18.44 11.40 -15.06
N ASP A 101 19.53 12.03 -14.65
CA ASP A 101 20.92 11.68 -14.92
C ASP A 101 21.57 10.85 -13.80
N VAL A 102 20.95 10.79 -12.62
CA VAL A 102 21.42 9.96 -11.50
C VAL A 102 21.07 8.50 -11.76
N ARG A 103 22.04 7.62 -11.51
CA ARG A 103 21.94 6.16 -11.60
C ARG A 103 22.52 5.54 -10.35
N VAL A 104 22.08 4.32 -10.05
CA VAL A 104 22.74 3.46 -9.07
C VAL A 104 23.97 2.84 -9.72
N VAL A 105 25.12 2.99 -9.09
CA VAL A 105 26.39 2.38 -9.50
C VAL A 105 26.59 1.04 -8.79
N ALA A 106 26.28 0.98 -7.50
CA ALA A 106 26.38 -0.23 -6.71
C ALA A 106 25.46 -0.15 -5.49
N ILE A 107 24.96 -1.30 -5.05
CA ILE A 107 24.28 -1.48 -3.77
C ILE A 107 24.96 -2.65 -3.06
N ALA A 108 25.23 -2.48 -1.76
CA ALA A 108 25.70 -3.55 -0.91
C ALA A 108 24.84 -3.57 0.35
N THR A 109 24.39 -4.76 0.74
CA THR A 109 23.54 -4.97 1.92
C THR A 109 24.27 -5.84 2.93
N GLU A 110 24.25 -5.42 4.18
CA GLU A 110 24.75 -6.13 5.36
C GLU A 110 23.67 -6.12 6.43
N GLN A 111 23.91 -6.83 7.54
CA GLN A 111 22.95 -6.87 8.64
C GLN A 111 22.69 -5.45 9.17
N GLY A 112 21.44 -4.97 9.01
CA GLY A 112 21.02 -3.64 9.46
C GLY A 112 21.62 -2.46 8.71
N LYS A 113 22.30 -2.69 7.58
CA LYS A 113 22.96 -1.61 6.83
C LYS A 113 22.86 -1.78 5.32
N VAL A 114 22.49 -0.71 4.64
CA VAL A 114 22.49 -0.64 3.16
C VAL A 114 23.46 0.44 2.71
N ARG A 115 24.38 0.12 1.79
CA ARG A 115 25.30 1.08 1.19
C ARG A 115 24.93 1.27 -0.28
N ILE A 116 24.58 2.49 -0.67
CA ILE A 116 24.17 2.82 -2.03
C ILE A 116 25.17 3.83 -2.61
N ARG A 117 25.74 3.49 -3.77
CA ARG A 117 26.62 4.36 -4.54
C ARG A 117 25.89 4.87 -5.77
N LEU A 118 25.82 6.19 -5.94
CA LEU A 118 25.16 6.87 -7.04
C LEU A 118 26.18 7.43 -8.04
N SER A 119 25.76 7.64 -9.30
CA SER A 119 26.61 8.14 -10.39
C SER A 119 26.97 9.63 -10.31
N GLY A 120 26.48 10.35 -9.30
CA GLY A 120 26.78 11.76 -9.03
C GLY A 120 26.81 12.08 -7.54
N ASP A 121 26.88 13.35 -7.18
CA ASP A 121 26.96 13.80 -5.78
C ASP A 121 25.64 13.58 -5.03
N ALA A 122 25.65 12.65 -4.08
CA ALA A 122 24.49 12.34 -3.23
C ALA A 122 24.02 13.54 -2.40
N GLY A 123 24.93 14.46 -2.05
CA GLY A 123 24.62 15.69 -1.31
C GLY A 123 23.81 16.71 -2.12
N ARG A 124 23.75 16.56 -3.45
CA ARG A 124 22.92 17.40 -4.33
C ARG A 124 21.50 16.90 -4.50
N LEU A 125 21.15 15.72 -3.98
CA LEU A 125 19.77 15.24 -3.98
C LEU A 125 18.90 16.12 -3.07
N SER A 126 17.68 16.43 -3.54
CA SER A 126 16.69 17.07 -2.68
C SER A 126 16.41 16.19 -1.44
N PRO A 127 15.97 16.76 -0.31
CA PRO A 127 15.58 15.98 0.86
C PRO A 127 14.54 14.89 0.53
N VAL A 128 13.57 15.20 -0.35
CA VAL A 128 12.55 14.24 -0.79
C VAL A 128 13.16 13.14 -1.65
N ALA A 129 13.97 13.48 -2.66
CA ALA A 129 14.66 12.48 -3.50
C ALA A 129 15.53 11.52 -2.66
N ARG A 130 16.22 12.07 -1.65
CA ARG A 130 16.99 11.26 -0.70
C ARG A 130 16.08 10.33 0.11
N GLN A 131 14.97 10.83 0.64
CA GLN A 131 14.01 10.01 1.39
C GLN A 131 13.33 8.96 0.52
N GLN A 132 13.09 9.21 -0.78
CA GLN A 132 12.59 8.19 -1.71
C GLN A 132 13.54 6.98 -1.75
N VAL A 133 14.85 7.21 -1.89
CA VAL A 133 15.86 6.15 -1.94
C VAL A 133 15.98 5.45 -0.60
N VAL A 134 16.13 6.21 0.48
CA VAL A 134 16.35 5.66 1.84
C VAL A 134 15.14 4.85 2.30
N CYS A 135 13.93 5.39 2.20
CA CYS A 135 12.72 4.69 2.64
C CYS A 135 12.42 3.46 1.79
N THR A 136 12.68 3.51 0.48
CA THR A 136 12.58 2.32 -0.39
C THR A 136 13.58 1.26 0.04
N ALA A 137 14.83 1.61 0.34
CA ALA A 137 15.83 0.62 0.73
C ALA A 137 15.45 -0.12 2.04
N VAL A 138 15.02 0.61 3.08
CA VAL A 138 14.81 0.02 4.41
C VAL A 138 13.48 -0.74 4.58
N HIS A 139 12.47 -0.50 3.73
CA HIS A 139 11.17 -1.19 3.79
C HIS A 139 11.08 -2.40 2.84
N ASN A 140 12.20 -2.84 2.29
CA ASN A 140 12.31 -4.08 1.52
C ASN A 140 13.36 -4.98 2.18
N ALA A 141 13.54 -6.20 1.69
CA ALA A 141 14.34 -7.18 2.38
C ALA A 141 15.81 -6.73 2.50
N VAL A 142 16.29 -6.67 3.73
CA VAL A 142 17.67 -6.41 4.14
C VAL A 142 18.11 -7.58 5.03
N PRO A 143 19.34 -8.09 4.91
CA PRO A 143 19.82 -9.15 5.77
C PRO A 143 19.63 -8.83 7.26
N GLY A 144 19.24 -9.84 8.04
CA GLY A 144 19.15 -9.75 9.51
C GLY A 144 17.76 -9.60 10.10
N ASP A 145 16.70 -9.53 9.28
CA ASP A 145 15.29 -9.47 9.73
C ASP A 145 15.02 -8.35 10.76
N LEU A 146 15.73 -7.23 10.59
CA LEU A 146 15.59 -6.07 11.46
C LEU A 146 14.43 -5.20 10.98
N PRO A 147 13.70 -4.54 11.90
CA PRO A 147 12.66 -3.61 11.52
C PRO A 147 13.25 -2.40 10.78
N PRO A 148 12.51 -1.74 9.87
CA PRO A 148 13.02 -0.64 9.05
C PRO A 148 13.63 0.53 9.85
N GLU A 149 13.20 0.74 11.09
CA GLU A 149 13.70 1.79 12.00
C GLU A 149 15.12 1.53 12.51
N GLU A 150 15.55 0.26 12.50
CA GLU A 150 16.89 -0.17 12.92
C GLU A 150 17.88 -0.29 11.75
N VAL A 151 17.40 -0.17 10.51
CA VAL A 151 18.24 -0.22 9.32
C VAL A 151 18.72 1.18 8.94
N THR A 152 20.04 1.34 8.74
CA THR A 152 20.63 2.58 8.24
C THR A 152 21.09 2.49 6.80
N VAL A 153 21.09 3.62 6.10
CA VAL A 153 21.52 3.72 4.70
C VAL A 153 22.70 4.68 4.58
N ASP A 154 23.84 4.21 4.08
CA ASP A 154 24.93 5.08 3.62
C ASP A 154 24.71 5.43 2.16
N LEU A 155 24.54 6.72 1.86
CA LEU A 155 24.51 7.22 0.49
C LEU A 155 25.88 7.79 0.13
N SER A 156 26.41 7.39 -1.02
CA SER A 156 27.65 7.94 -1.56
C SER A 156 27.51 8.25 -3.03
N GLY A 157 28.32 9.18 -3.52
CA GLY A 157 28.45 9.49 -4.94
C GLY A 157 29.75 9.01 -5.54
N THR A 158 29.85 9.06 -6.87
CA THR A 158 31.13 9.09 -7.59
C THR A 158 31.92 10.37 -7.30
N SER A 159 31.23 11.42 -6.85
CA SER A 159 31.76 12.69 -6.38
C SER A 159 31.01 13.15 -5.11
N GLY A 160 31.49 14.22 -4.48
CA GLY A 160 30.88 14.77 -3.27
C GLY A 160 31.25 14.01 -1.99
N LYS A 161 30.72 14.49 -0.85
CA LYS A 161 30.94 13.83 0.45
C LYS A 161 29.92 12.69 0.63
N PRO A 162 30.34 11.55 1.21
CA PRO A 162 29.39 10.51 1.60
C PRO A 162 28.43 11.04 2.69
N MET A 163 27.22 10.50 2.70
CA MET A 163 26.15 10.78 3.65
C MET A 163 25.86 9.49 4.41
N PRO A 164 26.56 9.24 5.53
CA PRO A 164 26.36 8.01 6.31
C PRO A 164 25.06 8.06 7.12
N ASP A 165 24.64 6.88 7.58
CA ASP A 165 23.61 6.70 8.62
C ASP A 165 22.29 7.44 8.35
N GLN A 166 21.87 7.47 7.09
CA GLN A 166 20.57 8.01 6.71
C GLN A 166 19.45 7.10 7.21
N THR A 167 18.39 7.69 7.75
CA THR A 167 17.20 6.99 8.22
C THR A 167 15.96 7.43 7.45
N CYS A 168 15.01 6.52 7.31
CA CYS A 168 13.72 6.83 6.70
C CYS A 168 12.87 7.65 7.66
N ARG A 169 12.48 8.86 7.24
CA ARG A 169 11.67 9.78 8.04
C ARG A 169 10.36 10.10 7.33
N VAL A 170 9.42 9.15 7.31
CA VAL A 170 8.12 9.34 6.64
C VAL A 170 7.25 10.41 7.33
N LYS A 171 7.40 10.59 8.65
CA LYS A 171 6.56 11.50 9.46
C LYS A 171 6.90 12.99 9.28
N ASP A 172 8.14 13.34 8.93
CA ASP A 172 8.60 14.73 8.96
C ASP A 172 8.35 15.51 7.66
N ILE A 173 7.89 14.85 6.59
CA ILE A 173 7.81 15.44 5.25
C ILE A 173 6.40 15.97 4.90
N PHE A 174 5.39 15.67 5.73
CA PHE A 174 4.04 16.25 5.59
C PHE A 174 3.89 17.61 6.29
N THR A 175 4.88 18.05 7.04
CA THR A 175 4.90 19.39 7.63
C THR A 175 5.39 20.41 6.58
N PRO A 176 4.56 21.39 6.17
CA PRO A 176 5.04 22.47 5.31
C PRO A 176 6.19 23.21 6.02
N PRO A 177 7.18 23.74 5.30
CA PRO A 177 8.22 24.55 5.90
C PRO A 177 7.56 25.76 6.59
N VAL A 178 7.62 25.80 7.92
CA VAL A 178 7.25 26.99 8.68
C VAL A 178 8.25 28.07 8.26
N SER A 179 7.80 29.00 7.41
CA SER A 179 8.58 30.20 7.11
C SER A 179 8.63 31.02 8.39
N THR A 180 9.76 31.00 9.08
CA THR A 180 10.05 31.94 10.17
C THR A 180 10.05 33.34 9.56
N PRO A 181 9.22 34.29 10.03
CA PRO A 181 9.33 35.67 9.60
C PRO A 181 10.69 36.21 10.05
N THR A 182 11.48 36.69 9.09
CA THR A 182 12.70 37.46 9.36
C THR A 182 12.30 38.78 10.04
N PRO A 183 12.96 39.18 11.15
CA PRO A 183 12.67 40.44 11.85
C PRO A 183 13.01 41.68 11.03
#